data_AF-A0A949W1G4-F1
#
_entry.id   AF-A0A949W1G4-F1
#
_cell.length_a   1.000
_cell.length_b   1.000
_cell.length_c   1.000
_cell.angle_alpha   90.00
_cell.angle_beta   90.00
_cell.angle_gamma   90.00
#
_symmetry.space_group_name_H-M   'P 1'
#
loop_
_entity.id
_entity.type
_entity.pdbx_description
1 polymer ?
#
loop_
_entity_poly.entity_id
_entity_poly.type
_entity_poly.pdbx_seq_one_letter_code
_entity_poly.pdbx_strand_id
1 'polypeptide(L)' 'MLAQTALKYDVEVNKDGQVEVTVPFPAGAHVTVFVVDAGDAFADLLYASQSSTDFWDNPLDDEDWNNA' A
#
# COMPACT_ATOMS: atom_id res chain seq x y z
N MET A 1 -23.40 -6.05 -16.43
CA MET A 1 -23.42 -5.85 -14.96
C MET A 1 -23.34 -4.36 -14.71
N LEU A 2 -24.18 -3.80 -13.85
CA LEU A 2 -24.04 -2.41 -13.42
C LEU A 2 -22.76 -2.31 -12.58
N ALA A 3 -21.88 -1.36 -12.91
CA ALA A 3 -20.68 -1.12 -12.12
C ALA A 3 -21.11 -0.65 -10.71
N GLN A 4 -20.76 -1.43 -9.69
CA GLN A 4 -20.96 -1.03 -8.31
C GLN A 4 -19.83 -0.08 -7.92
N THR A 5 -20.15 1.19 -7.71
CA THR A 5 -19.17 2.19 -7.26
C THR A 5 -18.73 1.85 -5.84
N ALA A 6 -17.47 1.46 -5.66
CA ALA A 6 -16.87 1.26 -4.34
C ALA A 6 -16.49 2.61 -3.74
N LEU A 7 -16.83 2.82 -2.47
CA LEU A 7 -16.37 3.98 -1.70
C LEU A 7 -15.13 3.56 -0.92
N LYS A 8 -14.00 4.26 -1.13
CA LYS A 8 -12.77 4.09 -0.35
C LYS A 8 -12.67 5.22 0.66
N TYR A 9 -12.36 4.87 1.89
CA TYR A 9 -12.08 5.81 2.98
C TYR A 9 -10.72 5.48 3.57
N ASP A 10 -9.85 6.47 3.69
CA ASP A 10 -8.60 6.35 4.43
C ASP A 10 -8.88 6.86 5.86
N VAL A 11 -8.86 5.95 6.83
CA VAL A 11 -9.32 6.18 8.21
C VAL A 11 -8.36 5.53 9.19
N GLU A 12 -8.14 6.21 10.31
CA GLU A 12 -7.31 5.69 11.41
C GLU A 12 -8.17 4.98 12.46
N VAL A 13 -7.62 3.92 13.03
CA VAL A 13 -8.23 3.25 14.19
C VAL A 13 -8.02 4.14 15.41
N ASN A 14 -9.11 4.54 16.06
CA ASN A 14 -9.04 5.38 17.25
C ASN A 14 -8.44 4.63 18.45
N LYS A 15 -8.17 5.37 19.53
CA LYS A 15 -7.57 4.83 20.78
C LYS A 15 -8.38 3.69 21.43
N ASP A 16 -9.66 3.57 21.10
CA ASP A 16 -10.57 2.56 21.63
C ASP A 16 -10.71 1.35 20.68
N GLY A 17 -9.91 1.31 19.59
CA GLY A 17 -9.88 0.23 18.62
C GLY A 17 -11.01 0.29 17.59
N GLN A 18 -11.63 1.45 17.39
CA GLN A 18 -12.81 1.63 16.55
C GLN A 18 -12.54 2.53 15.34
N VAL A 19 -13.32 2.34 14.28
CA VAL A 19 -13.34 3.19 13.09
C VAL A 19 -14.73 3.79 12.96
N GLU A 20 -14.80 5.12 12.87
CA GLU A 20 -16.05 5.85 12.61
C GLU A 20 -16.00 6.46 11.22
N VAL A 21 -17.03 6.19 10.40
CA VAL A 21 -17.12 6.70 9.03
C VAL A 21 -18.56 7.11 8.70
N THR A 22 -18.70 8.31 8.15
CA THR A 22 -19.99 8.79 7.65
C THR A 22 -20.16 8.35 6.19
N VAL A 23 -21.20 7.57 5.93
CA VAL A 23 -21.51 7.04 4.60
C VAL A 23 -22.71 7.77 3.97
N PRO A 24 -22.77 7.90 2.63
CA PRO A 24 -23.84 8.63 1.94
C PRO A 24 -25.14 7.81 1.76
N PHE A 25 -25.30 6.72 2.51
CA PHE A 25 -26.44 5.83 2.39
C PHE A 25 -27.56 6.20 3.38
N PRO A 26 -28.84 6.01 3.01
CA PRO A 26 -29.94 6.23 3.93
C PRO A 26 -29.95 5.21 5.07
N ALA A 27 -30.61 5.56 6.17
CA ALA A 27 -30.81 4.65 7.30
C ALA A 27 -31.51 3.36 6.85
N GLY A 28 -31.00 2.21 7.30
CA GLY A 28 -31.52 0.88 6.96
C GLY A 28 -31.02 0.29 5.65
N ALA A 29 -30.15 1.00 4.90
CA ALA A 29 -29.52 0.43 3.72
C ALA A 29 -28.63 -0.79 4.08
N HIS A 30 -28.74 -1.86 3.30
CA HIS A 30 -27.88 -3.03 3.45
C HIS A 30 -26.52 -2.76 2.79
N VAL A 31 -25.47 -2.67 3.61
CA VAL A 31 -24.10 -2.39 3.17
C VAL A 31 -23.19 -3.55 3.54
N THR A 32 -22.13 -3.73 2.74
CA THR A 32 -21.05 -4.68 3.02
C THR A 32 -19.77 -3.87 3.21
N VAL A 33 -19.05 -4.13 4.30
CA VAL A 33 -17.82 -3.43 4.66
C VAL A 33 -16.64 -4.37 4.48
N PHE A 34 -15.60 -3.91 3.81
CA PHE A 34 -14.31 -4.59 3.71
C PHE A 34 -13.28 -3.79 4.53
N VAL A 35 -12.65 -4.46 5.48
CA VAL A 35 -11.55 -3.89 6.27
C VAL A 35 -10.27 -4.57 5.81
N VAL A 36 -9.32 -3.76 5.36
CA VAL A 36 -7.99 -4.20 4.93
C VAL A 36 -6.97 -3.37 5.68
N ASP A 37 -5.89 -4.01 6.12
CA ASP A 37 -4.73 -3.29 6.61
C ASP A 37 -4.18 -2.45 5.45
N ALA A 38 -3.89 -1.17 5.71
CA ALA A 38 -3.39 -0.26 4.68
C ALA A 38 -2.02 -0.72 4.15
N GLY A 39 -1.28 -1.52 4.94
CA GLY A 39 0.08 -1.94 4.64
C GLY A 39 1.05 -0.75 4.61
N ASP A 40 2.34 -1.02 4.79
CA ASP A 40 3.35 0.02 4.62
C ASP A 40 3.81 0.05 3.15
N ALA A 41 2.92 0.54 2.28
CA ALA A 41 3.19 0.63 0.84
C ALA A 41 4.45 1.45 0.54
N PHE A 42 4.81 2.39 1.42
CA PHE A 42 6.05 3.15 1.28
C PHE A 42 7.27 2.30 1.64
N ALA A 43 7.24 1.53 2.73
CA ALA A 43 8.32 0.62 3.06
C ALA A 43 8.55 -0.43 1.98
N ASP A 44 7.49 -0.97 1.36
CA ASP A 44 7.60 -1.93 0.27
C ASP A 44 8.22 -1.30 -1.00
N LEU A 45 7.81 -0.09 -1.37
CA LEU A 45 8.41 0.64 -2.50
C LEU A 45 9.86 1.02 -2.22
N LEU A 46 10.18 1.42 -0.99
CA LEU A 46 11.54 1.72 -0.57
C LEU A 46 12.42 0.46 -0.61
N TYR A 47 11.94 -0.66 -0.08
CA TYR A 47 12.63 -1.95 -0.14
C TYR A 47 12.89 -2.40 -1.58
N ALA A 48 11.88 -2.32 -2.45
CA ALA A 48 12.01 -2.64 -3.86
C ALA A 48 13.08 -1.77 -4.54
N SER A 49 13.11 -0.46 -4.27
CA SER A 49 14.12 0.45 -4.82
C SER A 49 15.54 0.11 -4.36
N GLN A 50 15.73 -0.28 -3.10
CA GLN A 50 17.03 -0.71 -2.58
C GLN A 50 17.48 -2.04 -3.17
N SER A 51 16.58 -3.01 -3.33
CA SER A 51 16.94 -4.30 -3.95
C SER A 51 17.39 -4.18 -5.42
N SER A 52 17.04 -3.10 -6.10
CA SER A 52 17.47 -2.84 -7.48
C SER A 52 18.90 -2.34 -7.61
N THR A 53 19.51 -1.84 -6.53
CA THR A 53 20.92 -1.44 -6.54
C THR A 53 21.85 -2.65 -6.44
N ASP A 54 21.42 -3.72 -5.78
CA ASP A 54 22.19 -4.97 -5.66
C ASP A 54 22.42 -5.65 -7.02
N PHE A 55 21.54 -5.40 -8.00
CA PHE A 55 21.75 -5.87 -9.38
C PHE A 55 22.96 -5.19 -10.04
N TRP A 56 23.30 -3.96 -9.64
CA TRP A 56 24.43 -3.20 -10.16
C TRP A 56 25.70 -3.34 -9.31
N ASP A 57 25.60 -3.92 -8.11
CA ASP A 57 26.73 -4.18 -7.20
C ASP A 57 27.34 -5.56 -7.52
N ASN A 58 28.09 -5.61 -8.62
CA ASN A 58 28.72 -6.83 -9.11
C ASN A 58 30.26 -6.72 -9.00
N PRO A 59 30.90 -7.50 -8.09
CA PRO A 59 32.35 -7.48 -7.88
C PRO A 59 33.17 -7.81 -9.14
N LEU A 60 32.59 -8.55 -10.08
CA LEU A 60 33.24 -8.86 -11.37
C LEU A 60 33.25 -7.64 -12.30
N ASP A 61 32.16 -6.86 -12.30
CA ASP A 61 32.08 -5.62 -13.07
C ASP A 61 33.01 -4.56 -12.46
N ASP A 62 33.15 -4.54 -11.13
CA ASP A 62 34.09 -3.66 -10.45
C ASP A 62 35.56 -3.94 -10.79
N GLU A 63 35.94 -5.21 -10.99
CA GLU A 63 37.32 -5.61 -11.34
C GLU A 63 37.69 -5.20 -12.77
N ASP A 64 36.75 -5.34 -13.70
CA ASP A 64 36.95 -5.02 -15.13
C ASP A 64 36.73 -3.53 -15.45
N TRP A 65 35.81 -2.84 -14.76
CA TRP A 65 35.40 -1.48 -15.13
C TRP A 65 36.13 -0.37 -14.35
N ASN A 66 36.55 -0.62 -13.10
CA ASN A 66 37.28 0.37 -12.29
C ASN A 66 38.78 0.47 -12.64
N ASN A 67 39.28 -0.34 -13.58
CA ASN A 67 40.65 -0.30 -14.11
C ASN A 67 40.77 0.29 -15.53
N ALA A 68 39.76 1.04 -15.99
CA ALA A 68 39.78 1.76 -17.28
C ALA A 68 40.45 3.15 -17.20
#